data_AF-R5PYS5-F1
#
_entry.id   AF-R5PYS5-F1
#
_cell.length_a   1.000
_cell.length_b   1.000
_cell.length_c   1.000
_cell.angle_alpha   90.00
_cell.angle_beta   90.00
_cell.angle_gamma   90.00
#
_symmetry.space_group_name_H-M   'P 1'
#
loop_
_entity.id
_entity.type
_entity.pdbx_description
1 polymer ?
#
loop_
_entity_poly.entity_id
_entity_poly.type
_entity_poly.pdbx_seq_one_letter_code
_entity_poly.pdbx_strand_id
1 'polypeptide(L)'
;MGKLFNALTRRDKARKAVELVRAYKAVFQTAEGKTVLKDLAVKCRLMEPVTDVSSAAGFSAASAFFDGKRAAFLDIVKMSGFDEERLTELLLQTEGNKDEFYEL
;
A
#
# COMPACT_ATOMS: atom_id res chain seq x y z
N MET A 1 14.06 -31.01 23.28
CA MET A 1 13.10 -29.93 23.65
C MET A 1 13.10 -28.71 22.69
N GLY A 2 14.24 -28.27 22.12
CA GLY A 2 14.27 -27.04 21.29
C GLY A 2 13.52 -27.05 19.94
N LYS A 3 13.36 -28.19 19.27
CA LYS A 3 12.67 -28.26 17.96
C LYS A 3 11.14 -28.16 18.07
N LEU A 4 10.55 -28.69 19.14
CA LEU A 4 9.09 -28.65 19.36
C LEU A 4 8.61 -27.23 19.72
N PHE A 5 9.36 -26.54 20.59
CA PHE A 5 9.08 -25.15 20.97
C PHE A 5 9.20 -24.20 19.76
N ASN A 6 10.17 -24.42 18.86
CA ASN A 6 10.36 -23.63 17.64
C ASN A 6 9.28 -23.93 16.57
N ALA A 7 8.74 -25.15 16.52
CA ALA A 7 7.63 -25.48 15.62
C ALA A 7 6.29 -24.86 16.08
N LEU A 8 6.06 -24.81 17.40
CA LEU A 8 4.89 -24.13 17.98
C LEU A 8 4.94 -22.62 17.69
N THR A 9 6.09 -21.97 17.86
CA THR A 9 6.24 -20.53 17.56
C THR A 9 6.10 -20.20 16.08
N ARG A 10 6.55 -21.09 15.17
CA ARG A 10 6.34 -20.94 13.72
C ARG A 10 4.86 -21.04 13.34
N ARG A 11 4.12 -21.99 13.92
CA ARG A 11 2.67 -22.11 13.69
C ARG A 11 1.91 -20.90 14.22
N ASP A 12 2.27 -20.39 15.39
CA ASP A 12 1.63 -19.19 15.95
C ASP A 12 1.90 -17.94 15.11
N LYS A 13 3.12 -17.78 14.60
CA LYS A 13 3.46 -16.70 13.65
C LYS A 13 2.65 -16.82 12.36
N ALA A 14 2.52 -18.03 11.81
CA ALA A 14 1.71 -18.26 10.62
C ALA A 14 0.23 -17.95 10.85
N ARG A 15 -0.34 -18.37 12.00
CA ARG A 15 -1.72 -18.04 12.36
C ARG A 15 -1.94 -16.53 12.46
N LYS A 16 -1.05 -15.82 13.15
CA LYS A 16 -1.10 -14.35 13.24
C LYS A 16 -1.04 -13.68 11.88
N ALA A 17 -0.20 -14.16 10.97
CA ALA A 17 -0.12 -13.64 9.61
C ALA A 17 -1.45 -13.84 8.85
N VAL A 18 -2.08 -15.01 8.99
CA VAL A 18 -3.40 -15.29 8.39
C VAL A 18 -4.49 -14.40 8.97
N GLU A 19 -4.51 -14.21 10.29
CA GLU A 19 -5.45 -13.31 10.97
C GLU A 19 -5.26 -11.86 10.48
N LEU A 20 -4.02 -11.42 10.33
CA LEU A 20 -3.70 -10.11 9.81
C LEU A 20 -4.21 -9.93 8.37
N VAL A 21 -3.92 -10.89 7.47
CA VAL A 21 -4.45 -10.87 6.09
C VAL A 21 -5.98 -10.80 6.08
N ARG A 22 -6.66 -11.57 6.95
CA ARG A 22 -8.12 -11.52 7.07
C ARG A 22 -8.60 -10.13 7.49
N ALA A 23 -7.93 -9.49 8.44
CA ALA A 23 -8.28 -8.14 8.88
C ALA A 23 -8.10 -7.10 7.77
N TYR A 24 -6.98 -7.14 7.04
CA TYR A 24 -6.77 -6.26 5.87
C TYR A 24 -7.89 -6.42 4.84
N LYS A 25 -8.22 -7.66 4.47
CA LYS A 25 -9.31 -7.94 3.53
C LYS A 25 -10.65 -7.43 4.04
N ALA A 26 -10.97 -7.66 5.31
CA ALA A 26 -12.21 -7.22 5.92
C ALA A 26 -12.38 -5.69 5.94
N VAL A 27 -11.29 -4.94 5.99
CA VAL A 27 -11.30 -3.46 5.95
C VAL A 27 -11.32 -2.95 4.51
N PHE A 28 -10.39 -3.42 3.67
CA PHE A 28 -10.10 -2.78 2.39
C PHE A 28 -10.85 -3.37 1.18
N GLN A 29 -11.54 -4.50 1.35
CA GLN A 29 -12.41 -5.07 0.30
C GLN A 29 -13.87 -4.61 0.38
N THR A 30 -14.22 -3.75 1.36
CA THR A 30 -15.53 -3.08 1.43
C THR A 30 -15.63 -1.93 0.43
N ALA A 31 -16.83 -1.38 0.23
CA ALA A 31 -17.02 -0.22 -0.64
C ALA A 31 -16.28 1.02 -0.09
N GLU A 32 -16.42 1.27 1.21
CA GLU A 32 -15.75 2.35 1.93
C GLU A 32 -14.23 2.17 1.93
N GLY A 33 -13.76 0.94 2.13
CA GLY A 33 -12.35 0.59 2.07
C GLY A 33 -11.74 0.87 0.71
N LYS A 34 -12.45 0.56 -0.38
CA LYS A 34 -12.02 0.89 -1.75
C LYS A 34 -11.95 2.40 -1.97
N THR A 35 -12.89 3.18 -1.42
CA THR A 35 -12.83 4.65 -1.48
C THR A 35 -11.58 5.18 -0.76
N VAL A 36 -11.27 4.65 0.42
CA VAL A 36 -10.04 5.01 1.15
C VAL A 36 -8.79 4.63 0.36
N LEU A 37 -8.76 3.47 -0.32
CA LEU A 37 -7.63 3.07 -1.15
C LEU A 37 -7.38 4.05 -2.31
N LYS A 38 -8.44 4.53 -2.96
CA LYS A 38 -8.32 5.55 -4.03
C LYS A 38 -7.71 6.85 -3.49
N ASP A 39 -8.21 7.33 -2.37
CA ASP A 39 -7.67 8.54 -1.71
C ASP A 39 -6.20 8.35 -1.28
N LEU A 40 -5.85 7.19 -0.71
CA LEU A 40 -4.47 6.87 -0.33
C LEU A 40 -3.55 6.79 -1.55
N ALA A 41 -4.02 6.25 -2.68
CA ALA A 41 -3.24 6.16 -3.91
C ALA A 41 -2.82 7.56 -4.41
N VAL A 42 -3.72 8.55 -4.35
CA VAL A 42 -3.41 9.96 -4.64
C VAL A 42 -2.38 10.49 -3.63
N LYS A 43 -2.66 10.35 -2.33
CA LYS A 43 -1.82 10.92 -1.26
C LYS A 43 -0.42 10.31 -1.18
N CYS A 44 -0.25 9.09 -1.68
CA CYS A 44 1.03 8.40 -1.76
C CYS A 44 1.78 8.70 -3.07
N ARG A 45 1.20 9.48 -3.99
CA ARG A 45 1.83 9.88 -5.26
C ARG A 45 2.36 8.66 -6.03
N LEU A 46 1.57 7.59 -6.12
CA LEU A 46 2.04 6.32 -6.69
C LEU A 46 2.53 6.44 -8.14
N MET A 47 1.91 7.33 -8.91
CA MET A 47 2.19 7.52 -10.34
C MET A 47 3.01 8.79 -10.64
N GLU A 48 3.27 9.64 -9.63
CA GLU A 48 4.00 10.89 -9.85
C GLU A 48 5.49 10.70 -9.55
N PRO A 49 6.41 11.24 -10.35
CA PRO A 49 7.82 11.28 -9.97
C PRO A 49 7.99 12.12 -8.70
N VAL A 50 8.63 11.56 -7.68
CA VAL A 50 9.07 12.31 -6.50
C VAL A 50 10.54 12.62 -6.71
N THR A 51 10.81 13.57 -7.59
CA THR A 51 12.16 14.08 -7.80
C THR A 51 12.27 15.42 -7.10
N ASP A 52 12.94 15.42 -5.96
CA ASP A 52 13.40 16.66 -5.33
C ASP A 52 14.86 16.85 -5.75
N VAL A 53 15.02 17.64 -6.82
CA VAL A 53 16.31 17.91 -7.47
C VAL A 53 17.14 18.94 -6.70
N SER A 54 16.68 19.39 -5.53
CA SER A 54 17.30 20.49 -4.78
C SER A 54 18.49 20.08 -3.90
N SER A 55 18.74 18.79 -3.70
CA SER A 55 19.84 18.27 -2.88
C SER A 55 21.06 17.91 -3.72
N ALA A 56 22.10 18.74 -3.67
CA ALA A 56 23.39 18.48 -4.30
C ALA A 56 24.11 17.21 -3.77
N ALA A 57 23.62 16.62 -2.67
CA ALA A 57 24.17 15.42 -2.04
C ALA A 57 23.44 14.11 -2.42
N GLY A 58 22.47 14.15 -3.34
CA GLY A 58 21.77 12.96 -3.86
C GLY A 58 20.76 12.32 -2.92
N PHE A 59 20.68 12.74 -1.65
CA PHE A 59 19.63 12.35 -0.71
C PHE A 59 18.59 13.46 -0.59
N SER A 60 17.33 13.15 -0.94
CA SER A 60 16.19 14.00 -0.60
C SER A 60 15.35 13.33 0.49
N ALA A 61 15.17 14.03 1.61
CA ALA A 61 14.25 13.63 2.66
C ALA A 61 12.79 13.53 2.15
N ALA A 62 12.42 14.34 1.15
CA ALA A 62 11.12 14.27 0.51
C ALA A 62 10.95 12.98 -0.29
N SER A 63 11.97 12.58 -1.07
CA SER A 63 11.96 11.30 -1.79
C SER A 63 11.79 10.12 -0.84
N ALA A 64 12.63 10.05 0.20
CA ALA A 64 12.56 8.97 1.18
C ALA A 64 11.21 8.91 1.92
N PHE A 65 10.62 10.07 2.22
CA PHE A 65 9.30 10.15 2.85
C PHE A 65 8.20 9.56 1.95
N PHE A 66 8.16 9.93 0.66
CA PHE A 66 7.16 9.40 -0.26
C PHE A 66 7.37 7.92 -0.57
N ASP A 67 8.61 7.45 -0.66
CA ASP A 67 8.90 6.02 -0.82
C ASP A 67 8.38 5.21 0.38
N GLY A 68 8.50 5.75 1.59
CA GLY A 68 7.88 5.16 2.79
C GLY A 68 6.35 5.07 2.70
N LYS A 69 5.69 6.13 2.21
CA LYS A 69 4.22 6.13 2.01
C LYS A 69 3.79 5.11 0.95
N ARG A 70 4.52 5.02 -0.15
CA ARG A 70 4.27 4.05 -1.23
C ARG A 70 4.45 2.62 -0.74
N ALA A 71 5.51 2.35 0.03
CA ALA A 71 5.73 1.04 0.63
C ALA A 71 4.55 0.62 1.52
N ALA A 72 4.08 1.53 2.39
CA ALA A 72 2.92 1.26 3.23
C ALA A 72 1.65 0.99 2.42
N PHE A 73 1.42 1.73 1.32
CA PHE A 73 0.31 1.46 0.41
C PHE A 73 0.42 0.08 -0.26
N LEU A 74 1.60 -0.27 -0.79
CA LEU A 74 1.84 -1.55 -1.45
C LEU A 74 1.66 -2.73 -0.47
N ASP A 75 2.01 -2.55 0.80
CA ASP A 75 1.72 -3.55 1.84
C ASP A 75 0.22 -3.74 2.05
N ILE A 76 -0.59 -2.67 2.04
CA ILE A 76 -2.05 -2.78 2.10
C ILE A 76 -2.59 -3.57 0.90
N VAL A 77 -2.13 -3.26 -0.31
CA VAL A 77 -2.54 -3.92 -1.56
C VAL A 77 -2.19 -5.42 -1.51
N LYS A 78 -0.97 -5.73 -1.11
CA LYS A 78 -0.46 -7.11 -0.97
C LYS A 78 -1.27 -7.90 0.07
N MET A 79 -1.51 -7.33 1.24
CA MET A 79 -2.27 -7.99 2.31
C MET A 79 -3.75 -8.16 1.95
N SER A 80 -4.29 -7.22 1.18
CA SER A 80 -5.64 -7.30 0.61
C SER A 80 -5.77 -8.33 -0.51
N GLY A 81 -4.66 -8.88 -1.01
CA GLY A 81 -4.64 -9.90 -2.07
C GLY A 81 -5.12 -9.39 -3.42
N PHE A 82 -4.72 -8.17 -3.78
CA PHE A 82 -4.95 -7.64 -5.12
C PHE A 82 -4.02 -8.36 -6.11
N ASP A 83 -4.57 -8.72 -7.26
CA ASP A 83 -3.80 -9.13 -8.43
C ASP A 83 -3.36 -7.89 -9.24
N GLU A 84 -2.57 -8.13 -10.28
CA GLU A 84 -2.03 -7.08 -11.16
C GLU A 84 -3.13 -6.28 -11.85
N GLU A 85 -4.20 -6.94 -12.31
CA GLU A 85 -5.34 -6.32 -12.98
C GLU A 85 -6.06 -5.34 -12.03
N ARG A 86 -6.38 -5.78 -10.81
CA ARG A 86 -7.06 -4.93 -9.81
C ARG A 86 -6.20 -3.75 -9.36
N LEU A 87 -4.89 -3.94 -9.23
CA LEU A 87 -3.99 -2.84 -8.91
C LEU A 87 -3.98 -1.82 -10.06
N THR A 88 -3.90 -2.30 -11.30
CA THR A 88 -3.91 -1.43 -12.49
C THR A 88 -5.22 -0.65 -12.58
N GLU A 89 -6.37 -1.30 -12.41
CA GLU A 89 -7.67 -0.62 -12.38
C GLU A 89 -7.75 0.45 -11.28
N LEU A 90 -7.26 0.15 -10.07
CA LEU A 90 -7.26 1.10 -8.96
C LEU A 90 -6.42 2.34 -9.29
N LEU A 91 -5.25 2.16 -9.88
CA LEU A 91 -4.36 3.27 -10.26
C LEU A 91 -4.97 4.12 -11.38
N LEU A 92 -5.51 3.50 -12.43
CA LEU A 92 -6.16 4.22 -13.54
C LEU A 92 -7.40 5.00 -13.08
N GLN A 93 -8.23 4.43 -12.22
CA GLN A 93 -9.38 5.14 -11.62
C GLN A 93 -8.96 6.31 -10.74
N THR A 94 -7.75 6.26 -10.19
CA THR A 94 -7.20 7.32 -9.36
C THR A 94 -6.66 8.48 -10.22
N GLU A 95 -6.13 8.19 -11.40
CA GLU A 95 -5.65 9.20 -12.36
C GLU A 95 -6.80 9.90 -13.07
N GLY A 96 -7.79 9.17 -13.62
CA GLY A 96 -8.92 9.79 -14.32
C GLY A 96 -9.77 10.71 -13.43
N ASN A 97 -9.74 10.51 -12.11
CA ASN A 97 -10.43 11.34 -11.13
C ASN A 97 -9.65 12.64 -10.79
N LYS A 98 -8.37 12.75 -11.17
CA LYS A 98 -7.62 14.01 -11.07
C LYS A 98 -8.02 14.99 -12.17
N ASP A 99 -8.31 14.50 -13.37
CA ASP A 99 -8.69 15.35 -14.50
C ASP A 99 -10.02 16.10 -14.24
N GLU A 100 -10.98 15.45 -13.55
CA GLU A 100 -12.24 16.11 -13.14
C GLU A 100 -12.06 17.14 -11.99
N PHE A 101 -11.01 17.00 -11.17
CA PHE A 101 -10.77 17.87 -10.01
C PHE A 101 -10.03 19.17 -10.35
N TYR A 102 -9.45 19.29 -11.55
CA TYR A 102 -8.76 20.49 -12.04
C TYR A 102 -9.63 21.34 -13.00
N GLU A 103 -10.89 20.97 -13.25
CA GLU A 103 -11.86 21.77 -14.04
C GLU A 103 -12.81 22.64 -13.18
N LEU A 104 -12.51 22.86 -11.90
CA LEU A 104 -13.21 23.80 -11.00
C LEU A 104 -12.28 24.92 -10.54
#